data_AF-A0A133VNV4-F1
#
_entry.id   AF-A0A133VNV4-F1
#
_cell.length_a   1.000
_cell.length_b   1.000
_cell.length_c   1.000
_cell.angle_alpha   90.00
_cell.angle_beta   90.00
_cell.angle_gamma   90.00
#
_symmetry.space_group_name_H-M   'P 1'
#
loop_
_entity.id
_entity.type
_entity.pdbx_description
1 polymer ?
#
loop_
_entity_poly.entity_id
_entity_poly.type
_entity_poly.pdbx_seq_one_letter_code
_entity_poly.pdbx_strand_id
1 'polypeptide(L)'
;MEEYPRYLTPDSETFDPVELAERTRKIVCRGDERKYTRFYATGVYGGIATGYTCGCCLRCVFCWVDRSRDFPEKLGSFYSPREAFERLSEAARSYGTRKLRISGAEPTLCKDHLIGLLDRVEDSEFGPFILETNGIPFGVDEDYVEKISEFDKPHVRVSLKAGTPEAFSRKTGAKPQFFEIPFKAIRNLLKHGVSFHVAGMMDDPRIVTSRERSELARRLKEIHPKLLRYFEGEVVDPYESTIKRLKASGFSLSWPLKESYPPLWKEYE
;
A
#
# COMPACT_ATOMS: atom_id res chain seq x y z
N MET A 1 25.02 13.60 3.31
CA MET A 1 23.78 12.80 3.54
C MET A 1 22.94 12.94 2.30
N GLU A 2 22.54 11.84 1.68
CA GLU A 2 21.62 11.88 0.54
C GLU A 2 20.30 12.56 0.93
N GLU A 3 19.76 13.37 0.02
CA GLU A 3 18.49 14.05 0.23
C GLU A 3 17.35 13.02 0.40
N TYR A 4 16.30 13.35 1.16
CA TYR A 4 15.14 12.48 1.31
C TYR A 4 14.32 12.48 0.01
N PRO A 5 14.14 11.33 -0.68
CA PRO A 5 13.40 11.28 -1.93
C PRO A 5 12.00 11.86 -1.78
N ARG A 6 11.64 12.85 -2.61
CA ARG A 6 10.29 13.44 -2.67
C ARG A 6 9.51 12.81 -3.83
N TYR A 7 8.63 13.55 -4.49
CA TYR A 7 8.03 13.07 -5.74
C TYR A 7 9.09 12.95 -6.84
N LEU A 8 8.85 12.07 -7.81
CA LEU A 8 9.80 11.82 -8.89
C LEU A 8 9.73 12.92 -9.97
N THR A 9 10.87 13.13 -10.60
CA THR A 9 11.11 13.92 -11.81
C THR A 9 11.89 13.06 -12.81
N PRO A 10 11.99 13.44 -14.10
CA PRO A 10 12.80 12.72 -15.08
C PRO A 10 14.27 12.53 -14.66
N ASP A 11 14.81 13.47 -13.87
CA ASP A 11 16.19 13.47 -13.40
C ASP A 11 16.37 12.76 -12.04
N SER A 12 15.31 12.20 -11.47
CA SER A 12 15.37 11.52 -10.18
C SER A 12 16.19 10.24 -10.25
N GLU A 13 17.19 10.13 -9.38
CA GLU A 13 17.92 8.88 -9.19
C GLU A 13 17.06 7.81 -8.49
N THR A 14 17.33 6.56 -8.81
CA THR A 14 16.66 5.43 -8.15
C THR A 14 17.24 5.17 -6.77
N PHE A 15 16.41 4.78 -5.81
CA PHE A 15 16.79 4.58 -4.42
C PHE A 15 16.54 3.16 -3.93
N ASP A 16 17.16 2.80 -2.81
CA ASP A 16 16.84 1.58 -2.06
C ASP A 16 15.55 1.80 -1.25
N PRO A 17 14.45 1.08 -1.52
CA PRO A 17 13.20 1.23 -0.79
C PRO A 17 13.28 0.68 0.64
N VAL A 18 14.20 -0.24 0.94
CA VAL A 18 14.42 -0.76 2.30
C VAL A 18 15.13 0.30 3.15
N GLU A 19 16.17 0.93 2.60
CA GLU A 19 16.82 2.06 3.27
C GLU A 19 15.84 3.24 3.46
N LEU A 20 15.04 3.54 2.43
CA LEU A 20 14.02 4.59 2.54
C LEU A 20 12.93 4.23 3.56
N ALA A 21 12.56 2.95 3.71
CA ALA A 21 11.66 2.51 4.76
C ALA A 21 12.22 2.85 6.15
N GLU A 22 13.49 2.55 6.42
CA GLU A 22 14.14 2.88 7.70
C GLU A 22 14.26 4.40 7.93
N ARG A 23 14.63 5.17 6.89
CA ARG A 23 14.69 6.63 6.98
C ARG A 23 13.31 7.23 7.26
N THR A 24 12.28 6.72 6.60
CA THR A 24 10.90 7.17 6.78
C THR A 24 10.38 6.78 8.16
N ARG A 25 10.70 5.58 8.66
CA ARG A 25 10.33 5.08 9.99
C ARG A 25 10.79 6.04 11.09
N LYS A 26 12.01 6.57 11.00
CA LYS A 26 12.55 7.58 11.94
C LYS A 26 11.77 8.91 11.95
N ILE A 27 10.99 9.19 10.91
CA ILE A 27 10.16 10.41 10.80
C ILE A 27 8.73 10.15 11.28
N VAL A 28 8.17 8.97 10.99
CA VAL A 28 6.73 8.69 11.17
C VAL A 28 6.40 7.79 12.33
N CYS A 29 7.41 7.20 13.00
CA CYS A 29 7.24 6.37 14.19
C CYS A 29 7.98 6.98 15.39
N ARG A 30 7.34 6.96 16.57
CA ARG A 30 7.92 7.42 17.84
C ARG A 30 7.48 6.49 18.97
N GLY A 31 8.37 5.61 19.42
CA GLY A 31 7.95 4.50 20.30
C GLY A 31 6.92 3.63 19.57
N ASP A 32 5.77 3.39 20.21
CA ASP A 32 4.61 2.72 19.62
C ASP A 32 3.64 3.68 18.90
N GLU A 33 3.96 4.97 18.82
CA GLU A 33 3.13 5.95 18.12
C GLU A 33 3.47 6.02 16.63
N ARG A 34 2.45 6.34 15.82
CA ARG A 34 2.56 6.52 14.37
C ARG A 34 1.90 7.81 13.91
N LYS A 35 2.44 8.45 12.87
CA LYS A 35 1.84 9.64 12.26
C LYS A 35 0.64 9.32 11.35
N TYR A 36 -0.47 10.00 11.60
CA TYR A 36 -1.68 10.00 10.75
C TYR A 36 -2.04 11.42 10.34
N THR A 37 -2.62 11.57 9.13
CA THR A 37 -3.18 12.85 8.68
C THR A 37 -4.64 13.00 9.08
N ARG A 38 -5.43 11.93 8.99
CA ARG A 38 -6.89 11.96 9.17
C ARG A 38 -7.45 10.61 9.59
N PHE A 39 -8.62 10.65 10.21
CA PHE A 39 -9.49 9.51 10.48
C PHE A 39 -10.91 9.87 10.03
N TYR A 40 -11.49 9.11 9.12
CA TYR A 40 -12.88 9.28 8.70
C TYR A 40 -13.39 8.03 8.00
N ALA A 41 -14.72 7.89 7.91
CA ALA A 41 -15.35 6.80 7.19
C ALA A 41 -15.59 7.14 5.71
N THR A 42 -15.42 6.15 4.84
CA THR A 42 -15.73 6.26 3.40
C THR A 42 -16.75 5.20 2.98
N GLY A 43 -17.48 5.45 1.89
CA GLY A 43 -18.48 4.51 1.37
C GLY A 43 -17.92 3.25 0.71
N VAL A 44 -16.60 3.19 0.48
CA VAL A 44 -15.95 1.99 -0.08
C VAL A 44 -16.15 0.79 0.87
N TYR A 45 -16.19 -0.42 0.30
CA TYR A 45 -16.55 -1.65 1.03
C TYR A 45 -17.93 -1.58 1.73
N GLY A 46 -18.84 -0.71 1.29
CA GLY A 46 -20.14 -0.51 1.93
C GLY A 46 -20.08 0.26 3.25
N GLY A 47 -19.02 1.04 3.48
CA GLY A 47 -18.78 1.79 4.71
C GLY A 47 -17.60 1.25 5.50
N ILE A 48 -16.54 2.05 5.64
CA ILE A 48 -15.32 1.65 6.36
C ILE A 48 -14.63 2.86 7.03
N ALA A 49 -14.36 2.77 8.33
CA ALA A 49 -13.58 3.78 9.03
C ALA A 49 -12.10 3.61 8.68
N THR A 50 -11.47 4.68 8.19
CA THR A 50 -10.11 4.64 7.65
C THR A 50 -9.20 5.63 8.35
N GLY A 51 -8.05 5.14 8.83
CA GLY A 51 -6.93 5.96 9.28
C GLY A 51 -5.91 6.14 8.15
N TYR A 52 -5.61 7.39 7.80
CA TYR A 52 -4.67 7.72 6.72
C TYR A 52 -3.29 8.01 7.28
N THR A 53 -2.33 7.14 6.97
CA THR A 53 -0.98 7.22 7.53
C THR A 53 -0.04 8.13 6.72
N CYS A 54 1.03 8.60 7.35
CA CYS A 54 2.09 9.40 6.73
C CYS A 54 3.31 8.56 6.35
N GLY A 55 4.05 8.98 5.31
CA GLY A 55 5.34 8.40 4.92
C GLY A 55 5.25 7.04 4.22
N CYS A 56 5.97 6.90 3.10
CA CYS A 56 6.03 5.67 2.31
C CYS A 56 7.47 5.41 1.88
N CYS A 57 7.82 4.15 1.61
CA CYS A 57 9.11 3.76 1.06
C CYS A 57 9.14 3.67 -0.48
N LEU A 58 8.07 4.06 -1.16
CA LEU A 58 7.99 4.18 -2.62
C LEU A 58 7.54 5.58 -3.03
N ARG A 59 7.81 5.97 -4.29
CA ARG A 59 7.40 7.25 -4.89
C ARG A 59 6.55 7.07 -6.13
N CYS A 60 5.56 6.18 -6.03
CA CYS A 60 4.66 5.85 -7.13
C CYS A 60 4.13 7.09 -7.86
N VAL A 61 4.38 7.21 -9.16
CA VAL A 61 3.98 8.37 -9.97
C VAL A 61 2.46 8.56 -10.04
N PHE A 62 1.72 7.47 -9.84
CA PHE A 62 0.25 7.41 -9.86
C PHE A 62 -0.40 7.45 -8.46
N CYS A 63 0.37 7.72 -7.40
CA CYS A 63 -0.14 7.67 -6.03
C CYS A 63 -1.11 8.83 -5.73
N TRP A 64 -2.25 8.51 -5.11
CA TRP A 64 -3.28 9.47 -4.70
C TRP A 64 -3.06 10.08 -3.32
N VAL A 65 -2.19 9.48 -2.49
CA VAL A 65 -1.90 9.96 -1.13
C VAL A 65 -1.49 11.42 -1.16
N ASP A 66 -1.92 12.23 -0.21
CA ASP A 66 -1.58 13.64 -0.18
C ASP A 66 -0.06 13.89 0.03
N ARG A 67 0.31 15.15 0.29
CA ARG A 67 1.71 15.55 0.47
C ARG A 67 2.41 14.86 1.65
N SER A 68 1.68 14.24 2.58
CA SER A 68 2.23 13.50 3.72
C SER A 68 3.06 12.28 3.33
N ARG A 69 2.90 11.75 2.11
CA ARG A 69 3.81 10.74 1.55
C ARG A 69 5.21 11.30 1.35
N ASP A 70 5.28 12.48 0.71
CA ASP A 70 6.51 13.08 0.22
C ASP A 70 7.17 13.95 1.29
N PHE A 71 6.39 14.58 2.17
CA PHE A 71 6.82 15.48 3.24
C PHE A 71 6.31 15.00 4.62
N PRO A 72 6.61 13.76 5.03
CA PRO A 72 6.08 13.20 6.27
C PRO A 72 6.53 13.95 7.51
N GLU A 73 7.64 14.69 7.46
CA GLU A 73 8.11 15.51 8.57
C GLU A 73 7.23 16.73 8.81
N LYS A 74 6.50 17.22 7.79
CA LYS A 74 5.72 18.47 7.84
C LYS A 74 4.24 18.27 8.15
N LEU A 75 3.72 17.05 8.00
CA LEU A 75 2.29 16.76 8.01
C LEU A 75 1.93 15.62 8.94
N GLY A 76 0.71 15.65 9.47
CA GLY A 76 0.17 14.65 10.38
C GLY A 76 0.63 14.79 11.82
N SER A 77 -0.04 14.07 12.71
CA SER A 77 0.19 14.04 14.15
C SER A 77 0.46 12.62 14.61
N PHE A 78 1.23 12.45 15.68
CA PHE A 78 1.46 11.15 16.30
C PHE A 78 0.23 10.70 17.09
N TYR A 79 -0.07 9.41 16.98
CA TYR A 79 -1.11 8.74 17.74
C TYR A 79 -0.54 7.43 18.26
N SER A 80 -0.74 7.15 19.54
CA SER A 80 -0.56 5.82 20.11
C SER A 80 -1.55 4.83 19.48
N PRO A 81 -1.33 3.50 19.63
CA PRO A 81 -2.27 2.51 19.13
C PRO A 81 -3.66 2.67 19.72
N ARG A 82 -3.74 3.09 21.00
CA ARG A 82 -5.00 3.38 21.69
C ARG A 82 -5.73 4.54 21.05
N GLU A 83 -5.07 5.68 20.86
CA GLU A 83 -5.71 6.85 20.28
C GLU A 83 -6.14 6.60 18.83
N ALA A 84 -5.31 5.89 18.04
CA ALA A 84 -5.66 5.52 16.67
C ALA A 84 -6.91 4.63 16.64
N PHE A 85 -6.99 3.64 17.54
CA PHE A 85 -8.18 2.78 17.70
C PHE A 85 -9.42 3.58 18.11
N GLU A 86 -9.30 4.51 19.08
CA GLU A 86 -10.40 5.36 19.53
C GLU A 86 -10.95 6.23 18.39
N ARG A 87 -10.07 6.84 17.58
CA ARG A 87 -10.45 7.63 16.40
C ARG A 87 -11.11 6.80 15.30
N LEU A 88 -10.59 5.61 15.04
CA LEU A 88 -11.20 4.66 14.12
C LEU A 88 -12.60 4.23 14.59
N SER A 89 -12.74 3.95 15.88
CA SER A 89 -14.00 3.54 16.51
C SER A 89 -15.05 4.66 16.45
N GLU A 90 -14.65 5.90 16.72
CA GLU A 90 -15.50 7.08 16.59
C GLU A 90 -16.04 7.21 15.16
N ALA A 91 -15.14 7.21 14.17
CA ALA A 91 -15.51 7.30 12.77
C ALA A 91 -16.42 6.14 12.32
N ALA A 92 -16.16 4.92 12.80
CA ALA A 92 -16.95 3.73 12.48
C ALA A 92 -18.37 3.83 13.04
N ARG A 93 -18.52 4.20 14.32
CA ARG A 93 -19.81 4.37 14.99
C ARG A 93 -20.62 5.50 14.36
N SER A 94 -20.00 6.64 14.08
CA SER A 94 -20.68 7.77 13.42
C SER A 94 -21.22 7.41 12.04
N TYR A 95 -20.54 6.51 11.31
CA TYR A 95 -21.00 6.04 10.00
C TYR A 95 -21.96 4.84 10.08
N GLY A 96 -22.02 4.14 11.22
CA GLY A 96 -22.79 2.91 11.37
C GLY A 96 -22.13 1.68 10.73
N THR A 97 -20.80 1.65 10.63
CA THR A 97 -20.04 0.48 10.16
C THR A 97 -19.25 -0.18 11.27
N ARG A 98 -18.93 -1.47 11.08
CA ARG A 98 -17.99 -2.22 11.94
C ARG A 98 -16.62 -2.40 11.29
N LYS A 99 -16.48 -2.07 10.00
CA LYS A 99 -15.23 -2.28 9.23
C LYS A 99 -14.22 -1.18 9.53
N LEU A 100 -12.99 -1.58 9.76
CA LEU A 100 -11.86 -0.67 9.96
C LEU A 100 -10.81 -0.86 8.87
N ARG A 101 -10.02 0.18 8.61
CA ARG A 101 -8.89 0.14 7.68
C ARG A 101 -7.80 1.10 8.13
N ILE A 102 -6.56 0.75 7.85
CA ILE A 102 -5.48 1.73 7.72
C ILE A 102 -4.97 1.75 6.28
N SER A 103 -4.80 2.95 5.76
CA SER A 103 -4.48 3.23 4.36
C SER A 103 -3.58 4.48 4.26
N GLY A 104 -3.53 5.09 3.09
CA GLY A 104 -2.66 6.21 2.78
C GLY A 104 -1.30 5.72 2.33
N ALA A 105 -0.25 6.13 3.06
CA ALA A 105 1.14 5.97 2.67
C ALA A 105 1.66 4.51 2.72
N GLU A 106 2.59 4.14 3.61
CA GLU A 106 2.91 2.72 3.88
C GLU A 106 2.58 2.37 5.33
N PRO A 107 1.36 1.85 5.61
CA PRO A 107 0.89 1.55 6.96
C PRO A 107 1.81 0.65 7.78
N THR A 108 2.57 -0.24 7.15
CA THR A 108 3.40 -1.23 7.84
C THR A 108 4.79 -0.72 8.27
N LEU A 109 5.11 0.57 8.12
CA LEU A 109 6.43 1.09 8.56
C LEU A 109 6.64 1.08 10.09
N CYS A 110 5.58 1.12 10.91
CA CYS A 110 5.68 1.16 12.36
C CYS A 110 5.15 -0.16 12.96
N LYS A 111 6.03 -1.17 13.07
CA LYS A 111 5.69 -2.53 13.52
C LYS A 111 4.94 -2.54 14.86
N ASP A 112 5.56 -1.98 15.90
CA ASP A 112 5.00 -2.01 17.26
C ASP A 112 3.64 -1.27 17.34
N HIS A 113 3.51 -0.15 16.62
CA HIS A 113 2.24 0.56 16.50
C HIS A 113 1.15 -0.31 15.88
N LEU A 114 1.47 -0.99 14.77
CA LEU A 114 0.49 -1.81 14.06
C LEU A 114 0.04 -2.98 14.94
N ILE A 115 0.97 -3.69 15.58
CA ILE A 115 0.64 -4.81 16.47
C ILE A 115 -0.24 -4.33 17.62
N GLY A 116 0.15 -3.26 18.32
CA GLY A 116 -0.66 -2.71 19.42
C GLY A 116 -2.02 -2.16 18.98
N LEU A 117 -2.19 -1.80 17.70
CA LEU A 117 -3.48 -1.39 17.14
C LEU A 117 -4.34 -2.61 16.85
N LEU A 118 -3.75 -3.67 16.30
CA LEU A 118 -4.44 -4.92 16.00
C LEU A 118 -4.91 -5.63 17.27
N ASP A 119 -4.11 -5.65 18.35
CA ASP A 119 -4.53 -6.15 19.67
C ASP A 119 -5.87 -5.54 20.11
N ARG A 120 -5.99 -4.22 19.95
CA ARG A 120 -7.21 -3.49 20.33
C ARG A 120 -8.39 -3.78 19.43
N VAL A 121 -8.13 -4.00 18.15
CA VAL A 121 -9.17 -4.38 17.20
C VAL A 121 -9.66 -5.79 17.50
N GLU A 122 -8.75 -6.72 17.82
CA GLU A 122 -9.05 -8.11 18.16
C GLU A 122 -9.96 -8.22 19.40
N ASP A 123 -9.75 -7.38 20.41
CA ASP A 123 -10.60 -7.35 21.61
C ASP A 123 -11.93 -6.58 21.45
N SER A 124 -12.23 -6.02 20.27
CA SER A 124 -13.36 -5.11 20.06
C SER A 124 -14.52 -5.66 19.22
N GLU A 125 -15.64 -4.92 19.16
CA GLU A 125 -16.75 -5.23 18.25
C GLU A 125 -16.43 -5.01 16.76
N PHE A 126 -15.32 -4.35 16.43
CA PHE A 126 -14.99 -3.98 15.06
C PHE A 126 -14.32 -5.11 14.28
N GLY A 127 -14.60 -5.20 12.98
CA GLY A 127 -14.09 -6.21 12.07
C GLY A 127 -14.94 -6.32 10.79
N PRO A 128 -14.36 -6.77 9.66
CA PRO A 128 -12.94 -7.02 9.42
C PRO A 128 -12.07 -5.75 9.45
N PHE A 129 -10.76 -5.93 9.62
CA PHE A 129 -9.75 -4.86 9.55
C PHE A 129 -8.94 -4.97 8.25
N ILE A 130 -9.09 -4.01 7.34
CA ILE A 130 -8.35 -4.01 6.07
C ILE A 130 -6.98 -3.35 6.28
N LEU A 131 -5.90 -4.12 6.08
CA LEU A 131 -4.53 -3.64 6.15
C LEU A 131 -3.93 -3.50 4.76
N GLU A 132 -3.76 -2.27 4.28
CA GLU A 132 -3.09 -2.04 3.00
C GLU A 132 -1.58 -1.91 3.13
N THR A 133 -0.86 -2.47 2.16
CA THR A 133 0.60 -2.37 2.11
C THR A 133 1.12 -2.47 0.67
N ASN A 134 2.28 -1.89 0.43
CA ASN A 134 3.08 -2.14 -0.77
C ASN A 134 3.92 -3.43 -0.68
N GLY A 135 3.95 -4.08 0.49
CA GLY A 135 4.64 -5.35 0.74
C GLY A 135 6.14 -5.23 1.02
N ILE A 136 6.75 -4.04 1.00
CA ILE A 136 8.20 -3.91 1.25
C ILE A 136 8.57 -4.39 2.66
N PRO A 137 7.95 -3.89 3.76
CA PRO A 137 8.32 -4.35 5.10
C PRO A 137 8.07 -5.84 5.32
N PHE A 138 6.93 -6.37 4.84
CA PHE A 138 6.58 -7.79 4.96
C PHE A 138 7.45 -8.73 4.12
N GLY A 139 8.07 -8.24 3.04
CA GLY A 139 9.01 -9.03 2.25
C GLY A 139 10.40 -9.08 2.88
N VAL A 140 10.78 -8.05 3.65
CA VAL A 140 12.07 -7.97 4.33
C VAL A 140 12.05 -8.71 5.67
N ASP A 141 11.02 -8.51 6.46
CA ASP A 141 10.86 -9.05 7.82
C ASP A 141 9.74 -10.09 7.86
N GLU A 142 10.13 -11.38 7.87
CA GLU A 142 9.18 -12.50 7.94
C GLU A 142 8.52 -12.63 9.33
N ASP A 143 9.28 -12.40 10.41
CA ASP A 143 8.77 -12.41 11.79
C ASP A 143 7.66 -11.37 11.97
N TYR A 144 7.66 -10.29 11.20
CA TYR A 144 6.54 -9.36 11.17
C TYR A 144 5.27 -10.02 10.63
N VAL A 145 5.36 -10.78 9.55
CA VAL A 145 4.21 -11.49 8.98
C VAL A 145 3.72 -12.59 9.94
N GLU A 146 4.64 -13.29 10.60
CA GLU A 146 4.30 -14.26 11.65
C GLU A 146 3.48 -13.60 12.77
N LYS A 147 3.90 -12.45 13.30
CA LYS A 147 3.11 -11.69 14.29
C LYS A 147 1.74 -11.26 13.77
N ILE A 148 1.61 -10.92 12.49
CA ILE A 148 0.29 -10.60 11.90
C ILE A 148 -0.62 -11.83 11.86
N SER A 149 -0.06 -13.03 11.74
CA SER A 149 -0.84 -14.29 11.72
C SER A 149 -1.47 -14.67 13.06
N GLU A 150 -1.07 -14.02 14.15
CA GLU A 150 -1.66 -14.21 15.48
C GLU A 150 -3.05 -13.56 15.62
N PHE A 151 -3.47 -12.74 14.65
CA PHE A 151 -4.74 -12.02 14.64
C PHE A 151 -5.74 -12.59 13.62
N ASP A 152 -7.00 -12.70 14.02
CA ASP A 152 -8.06 -13.27 13.19
C ASP A 152 -8.74 -12.22 12.28
N LYS A 153 -8.83 -10.97 12.75
CA LYS A 153 -9.59 -9.90 12.07
C LYS A 153 -8.89 -9.18 10.91
N PRO A 154 -7.55 -9.13 10.82
CA PRO A 154 -6.87 -8.50 9.69
C PRO A 154 -7.09 -9.23 8.37
N HIS A 155 -7.36 -8.45 7.33
CA HIS A 155 -7.29 -8.89 5.95
C HIS A 155 -6.30 -8.00 5.19
N VAL A 156 -5.17 -8.57 4.78
CA VAL A 156 -4.08 -7.84 4.13
C VAL A 156 -4.39 -7.64 2.64
N ARG A 157 -4.20 -6.41 2.15
CA ARG A 157 -4.29 -6.05 0.74
C ARG A 157 -2.92 -5.58 0.26
N VAL A 158 -2.22 -6.45 -0.47
CA VAL A 158 -0.89 -6.16 -1.01
C VAL A 158 -1.03 -5.57 -2.40
N SER A 159 -0.76 -4.28 -2.57
CA SER A 159 -0.88 -3.61 -3.88
C SER A 159 0.47 -3.53 -4.60
N LEU A 160 0.61 -4.35 -5.65
CA LEU A 160 1.77 -4.40 -6.55
C LEU A 160 1.76 -3.21 -7.52
N LYS A 161 2.94 -2.68 -7.84
CA LYS A 161 3.08 -1.41 -8.55
C LYS A 161 3.49 -1.53 -10.02
N ALA A 162 3.96 -2.70 -10.43
CA ALA A 162 4.48 -2.98 -11.77
C ALA A 162 4.51 -4.49 -12.04
N GLY A 163 4.58 -4.86 -13.32
CA GLY A 163 4.75 -6.25 -13.74
C GLY A 163 6.19 -6.64 -14.12
N THR A 164 7.10 -5.68 -14.28
CA THR A 164 8.53 -5.94 -14.55
C THR A 164 9.44 -5.08 -13.68
N PRO A 165 10.72 -5.45 -13.48
CA PRO A 165 11.69 -4.64 -12.73
C PRO A 165 11.88 -3.22 -13.29
N GLU A 166 11.90 -3.06 -14.61
CA GLU A 166 12.09 -1.76 -15.26
C GLU A 166 10.88 -0.85 -15.02
N ALA A 167 9.68 -1.41 -15.16
CA ALA A 167 8.46 -0.69 -14.86
C ALA A 167 8.34 -0.37 -13.36
N PHE A 168 8.76 -1.26 -12.47
CA PHE A 168 8.81 -1.02 -11.04
C PHE A 168 9.70 0.19 -10.73
N SER A 169 10.91 0.21 -11.29
CA SER A 169 11.83 1.32 -11.11
C SER A 169 11.27 2.62 -11.66
N ARG A 170 10.79 2.61 -12.90
CA ARG A 170 10.24 3.80 -13.56
C ARG A 170 8.99 4.35 -12.84
N LYS A 171 8.13 3.47 -12.32
CA LYS A 171 6.86 3.87 -11.71
C LYS A 171 7.01 4.27 -10.25
N THR A 172 7.99 3.72 -9.52
CA THR A 172 8.09 3.85 -8.06
C THR A 172 9.35 4.57 -7.57
N GLY A 173 10.37 4.71 -8.41
CA GLY A 173 11.67 5.27 -8.05
C GLY A 173 12.60 4.30 -7.32
N ALA A 174 12.13 3.10 -6.96
CA ALA A 174 12.96 2.09 -6.32
C ALA A 174 13.89 1.38 -7.33
N LYS A 175 15.11 1.01 -6.93
CA LYS A 175 16.02 0.24 -7.80
C LYS A 175 15.37 -1.08 -8.26
N PRO A 176 15.57 -1.51 -9.53
CA PRO A 176 14.88 -2.66 -10.11
C PRO A 176 15.14 -3.98 -9.37
N GLN A 177 16.30 -4.14 -8.73
CA GLN A 177 16.64 -5.32 -7.93
C GLN A 177 15.70 -5.58 -6.73
N PHE A 178 14.96 -4.56 -6.27
CA PHE A 178 14.00 -4.70 -5.17
C PHE A 178 12.59 -5.11 -5.62
N PHE A 179 12.38 -5.30 -6.92
CA PHE A 179 11.10 -5.72 -7.50
C PHE A 179 10.57 -7.04 -6.91
N GLU A 180 11.46 -7.93 -6.46
CA GLU A 180 11.07 -9.23 -5.89
C GLU A 180 10.52 -9.15 -4.45
N ILE A 181 10.76 -8.05 -3.73
CA ILE A 181 10.39 -7.95 -2.31
C ILE A 181 8.88 -8.09 -2.09
N PRO A 182 7.99 -7.39 -2.83
CA PRO A 182 6.55 -7.56 -2.66
C PRO A 182 6.07 -8.99 -2.95
N PHE A 183 6.71 -9.72 -3.86
CA PHE A 183 6.41 -11.13 -4.10
C PHE A 183 6.87 -12.03 -2.95
N LYS A 184 7.99 -11.69 -2.31
CA LYS A 184 8.42 -12.35 -1.06
C LYS A 184 7.41 -12.10 0.07
N ALA A 185 6.85 -10.90 0.18
CA ALA A 185 5.77 -10.64 1.14
C ALA A 185 4.55 -11.54 0.92
N ILE A 186 4.13 -11.71 -0.34
CA ILE A 186 3.02 -12.62 -0.69
C ILE A 186 3.35 -14.07 -0.30
N ARG A 187 4.58 -14.54 -0.53
CA ARG A 187 5.03 -15.87 -0.09
C ARG A 187 5.00 -16.01 1.43
N ASN A 188 5.44 -14.99 2.16
CA ASN A 188 5.42 -14.98 3.63
C ASN A 188 3.97 -15.03 4.15
N LEU A 189 3.06 -14.23 3.58
CA LEU A 189 1.63 -14.23 3.94
C LEU A 189 0.98 -15.59 3.70
N LEU A 190 1.30 -16.24 2.56
CA LEU A 190 0.84 -17.61 2.28
C LEU A 190 1.39 -18.62 3.28
N LYS A 191 2.70 -18.56 3.58
CA LYS A 191 3.38 -19.48 4.50
C LYS A 191 2.76 -19.46 5.88
N HIS A 192 2.42 -18.27 6.39
CA HIS A 192 1.84 -18.08 7.72
C HIS A 192 0.31 -18.08 7.75
N GLY A 193 -0.35 -18.42 6.63
CA GLY A 193 -1.81 -18.55 6.58
C GLY A 193 -2.59 -17.24 6.84
N VAL A 194 -1.95 -16.08 6.69
CA VAL A 194 -2.59 -14.78 6.90
C VAL A 194 -3.70 -14.58 5.86
N SER A 195 -4.84 -14.00 6.25
CA SER A 195 -5.91 -13.64 5.32
C SER A 195 -5.46 -12.49 4.43
N PHE A 196 -5.38 -12.69 3.10
CA PHE A 196 -4.97 -11.62 2.19
C PHE A 196 -5.53 -11.77 0.76
N HIS A 197 -5.43 -10.69 0.00
CA HIS A 197 -5.47 -10.73 -1.46
C HIS A 197 -4.39 -9.81 -2.07
N VAL A 198 -4.14 -10.01 -3.35
CA VAL A 198 -3.18 -9.21 -4.12
C VAL A 198 -3.97 -8.23 -4.98
N ALA A 199 -3.62 -6.96 -4.90
CA ALA A 199 -4.08 -5.91 -5.78
C ALA A 199 -2.92 -5.38 -6.63
N GLY A 200 -3.20 -4.52 -7.62
CA GLY A 200 -2.14 -3.72 -8.21
C GLY A 200 -2.54 -2.87 -9.41
N MET A 201 -1.71 -1.86 -9.69
CA MET A 201 -1.86 -0.94 -10.82
C MET A 201 -1.59 -1.64 -12.16
N MET A 202 -2.54 -2.46 -12.60
CA MET A 202 -2.43 -3.34 -13.77
C MET A 202 -3.52 -3.13 -14.80
N ASP A 203 -4.65 -2.53 -14.42
CA ASP A 203 -5.82 -2.46 -15.31
C ASP A 203 -5.84 -1.20 -16.17
N ASP A 204 -4.87 -0.30 -16.01
CA ASP A 204 -4.79 0.97 -16.76
C ASP A 204 -3.83 0.89 -17.96
N PRO A 205 -4.34 0.74 -19.20
CA PRO A 205 -3.52 0.65 -20.40
C PRO A 205 -2.71 1.91 -20.71
N ARG A 206 -3.00 3.04 -20.06
CA ARG A 206 -2.24 4.29 -20.26
C ARG A 206 -0.86 4.24 -19.60
N ILE A 207 -0.66 3.35 -18.62
CA ILE A 207 0.59 3.24 -17.85
C ILE A 207 1.09 1.81 -17.70
N VAL A 208 0.29 0.80 -18.09
CA VAL A 208 0.62 -0.63 -18.01
C VAL A 208 0.68 -1.22 -19.40
N THR A 209 1.73 -1.98 -19.69
CA THR A 209 1.85 -2.71 -20.97
C THR A 209 1.34 -4.15 -20.85
N SER A 210 0.95 -4.77 -21.97
CA SER A 210 0.61 -6.20 -22.00
C SER A 210 1.73 -7.10 -21.47
N ARG A 211 3.01 -6.74 -21.72
CA ARG A 211 4.17 -7.46 -21.17
C ARG A 211 4.19 -7.43 -19.64
N GLU A 212 3.89 -6.29 -19.02
CA GLU A 212 3.78 -6.20 -17.57
C GLU A 212 2.69 -7.13 -17.03
N ARG A 213 1.52 -7.15 -17.69
CA ARG A 213 0.41 -8.03 -17.29
C ARG A 213 0.78 -9.51 -17.39
N SER A 214 1.35 -9.94 -18.52
CA SER A 214 1.74 -11.34 -18.72
C SER A 214 2.80 -11.80 -17.73
N GLU A 215 3.81 -10.96 -17.47
CA GLU A 215 4.87 -11.27 -16.52
C GLU A 215 4.36 -11.34 -15.08
N LEU A 216 3.46 -10.42 -14.70
CA LEU A 216 2.83 -10.46 -13.39
C LEU A 216 1.96 -11.72 -13.23
N ALA A 217 1.14 -12.04 -14.23
CA ALA A 217 0.27 -13.22 -14.20
C ALA A 217 1.08 -14.51 -14.05
N ARG A 218 2.18 -14.64 -14.80
CA ARG A 218 3.13 -15.76 -14.70
C ARG A 218 3.67 -15.91 -13.27
N ARG A 219 4.18 -14.81 -12.70
CA ARG A 219 4.76 -14.80 -11.34
C ARG A 219 3.75 -15.14 -10.25
N LEU A 220 2.53 -14.59 -10.34
CA LEU A 220 1.46 -14.92 -9.37
C LEU A 220 1.07 -16.40 -9.47
N LYS A 221 0.97 -16.95 -10.68
CA LYS A 221 0.66 -18.37 -10.91
C LYS A 221 1.75 -19.30 -10.37
N GLU A 222 3.02 -18.91 -10.50
CA GLU A 222 4.17 -19.64 -9.94
C GLU A 222 4.17 -19.67 -8.42
N ILE A 223 3.70 -18.61 -7.75
CA ILE A 223 3.56 -18.60 -6.29
C ILE A 223 2.38 -19.47 -5.87
N HIS A 224 1.18 -19.18 -6.39
CA HIS A 224 -0.02 -19.99 -6.14
C HIS A 224 -1.14 -19.64 -7.14
N PRO A 225 -1.75 -20.61 -7.84
CA PRO A 225 -2.74 -20.34 -8.90
C PRO A 225 -3.94 -19.47 -8.49
N LYS A 226 -4.41 -19.59 -7.23
CA LYS A 226 -5.52 -18.75 -6.72
C LYS A 226 -5.19 -17.25 -6.68
N LEU A 227 -3.92 -16.86 -6.61
CA LEU A 227 -3.53 -15.44 -6.56
C LEU A 227 -3.96 -14.69 -7.82
N LEU A 228 -3.82 -15.35 -8.97
CA LEU A 228 -4.25 -14.78 -10.25
C LEU A 228 -5.77 -14.63 -10.29
N ARG A 229 -6.51 -15.66 -9.86
CA ARG A 229 -7.97 -15.70 -9.88
C ARG A 229 -8.63 -14.59 -9.04
N TYR A 230 -8.01 -14.24 -7.92
CA TYR A 230 -8.52 -13.22 -6.99
C TYR A 230 -7.73 -11.90 -7.05
N PHE A 231 -6.92 -11.71 -8.09
CA PHE A 231 -6.16 -10.47 -8.26
C PHE A 231 -7.11 -9.28 -8.49
N GLU A 232 -6.97 -8.23 -7.68
CA GLU A 232 -7.72 -6.99 -7.81
C GLU A 232 -6.92 -5.97 -8.65
N GLY A 233 -7.34 -5.72 -9.88
CA GLY A 233 -6.70 -4.71 -10.72
C GLY A 233 -7.15 -3.29 -10.37
N GLU A 234 -6.18 -2.38 -10.32
CA GLU A 234 -6.36 -0.96 -10.05
C GLU A 234 -6.09 -0.14 -11.32
N VAL A 235 -6.81 0.99 -11.44
CA VAL A 235 -6.57 2.02 -12.47
C VAL A 235 -6.14 3.34 -11.85
N VAL A 236 -5.54 4.24 -12.65
CA VAL A 236 -5.11 5.54 -12.14
C VAL A 236 -6.32 6.48 -12.03
N ASP A 237 -6.63 6.89 -10.82
CA ASP A 237 -7.64 7.92 -10.53
C ASP A 237 -7.06 9.35 -10.56
N PRO A 238 -7.78 10.33 -11.11
CA PRO A 238 -7.30 11.70 -11.34
C PRO A 238 -7.34 12.58 -10.07
N TYR A 239 -6.90 12.08 -8.92
CA TYR A 239 -6.72 12.92 -7.74
C TYR A 239 -5.72 14.05 -8.01
N GLU A 240 -5.91 15.21 -7.38
CA GLU A 240 -5.03 16.38 -7.58
C GLU A 240 -3.54 16.04 -7.37
N SER A 241 -3.26 15.26 -6.34
CA SER A 241 -1.91 14.78 -6.00
C SER A 241 -1.35 13.82 -7.07
N THR A 242 -2.19 12.93 -7.60
CA THR A 242 -1.86 12.03 -8.72
C THR A 242 -1.48 12.82 -9.97
N ILE A 243 -2.33 13.77 -10.40
CA ILE A 243 -2.08 14.59 -11.59
C ILE A 243 -0.76 15.34 -11.48
N LYS A 244 -0.50 15.97 -10.31
CA LYS A 244 0.76 16.70 -10.06
C LYS A 244 1.98 15.79 -10.17
N ARG A 245 1.91 14.57 -9.64
CA ARG A 245 3.03 13.61 -9.68
C ARG A 245 3.27 13.04 -11.07
N LEU A 246 2.22 12.69 -11.80
CA LEU A 246 2.33 12.25 -13.19
C LEU A 246 3.04 13.33 -14.02
N LYS A 247 2.55 14.59 -13.94
CA LYS A 247 3.16 15.72 -14.64
C LYS A 247 4.62 15.93 -14.24
N ALA A 248 4.92 15.93 -12.95
CA ALA A 248 6.28 16.12 -12.45
C ALA A 248 7.24 15.01 -12.93
N SER A 249 6.74 13.79 -13.08
CA SER A 249 7.52 12.61 -13.49
C SER A 249 7.57 12.41 -15.02
N GLY A 250 7.03 13.35 -15.80
CA GLY A 250 6.98 13.25 -17.27
C GLY A 250 5.92 12.29 -17.82
N PHE A 251 4.97 11.82 -17.00
CA PHE A 251 3.83 11.02 -17.45
C PHE A 251 2.68 11.92 -17.90
N SER A 252 2.11 11.62 -19.07
CA SER A 252 0.91 12.27 -19.59
C SER A 252 -0.17 11.22 -19.83
N LEU A 253 -1.26 11.31 -19.08
CA LEU A 253 -2.42 10.43 -19.21
C LEU A 253 -3.60 11.27 -19.71
N SER A 254 -4.35 10.74 -20.69
CA SER A 254 -5.59 11.34 -21.16
C SER A 254 -6.77 10.95 -20.26
N TRP A 255 -7.73 11.86 -20.10
CA TRP A 255 -8.90 11.70 -19.24
C TRP A 255 -10.20 12.00 -20.00
N PRO A 256 -11.32 11.31 -19.72
CA PRO A 256 -11.45 10.16 -18.81
C PRO A 256 -10.74 8.91 -19.35
N LEU A 257 -10.55 7.90 -18.49
CA LEU A 257 -10.10 6.58 -18.94
C LEU A 257 -11.13 6.03 -19.94
N LYS A 258 -10.71 5.69 -21.16
CA LYS A 258 -11.60 5.19 -22.22
C LYS A 258 -11.92 3.71 -22.06
N GLU A 259 -10.92 2.92 -21.70
CA GLU A 259 -11.00 1.47 -21.57
C GLU A 259 -9.98 1.02 -20.52
N SER A 260 -10.36 0.04 -19.70
CA SER A 260 -9.46 -0.67 -18.81
C SER A 260 -9.19 -2.06 -19.37
N TYR A 261 -8.06 -2.67 -19.01
CA TYR A 261 -7.87 -4.09 -19.26
C TYR A 261 -8.96 -4.92 -18.55
N PRO A 262 -9.32 -6.11 -19.07
CA PRO A 262 -10.19 -7.03 -18.35
C PRO A 262 -9.51 -7.53 -17.07
N PRO A 263 -10.25 -8.20 -16.16
CA PRO A 263 -9.64 -8.86 -15.01
C PRO A 263 -8.49 -9.77 -15.42
N LEU A 264 -7.35 -9.66 -14.73
CA LEU A 264 -6.09 -10.31 -15.13
C LEU A 264 -6.24 -11.83 -15.37
N TRP A 265 -7.04 -12.52 -14.58
CA TRP A 265 -7.26 -13.96 -14.75
C TRP A 265 -7.93 -14.35 -16.07
N LYS A 266 -8.78 -13.50 -16.65
CA LYS A 266 -9.49 -13.80 -17.91
C LYS A 266 -8.57 -13.86 -19.12
N GLU A 267 -7.38 -13.27 -19.03
CA GLU A 267 -6.40 -13.29 -20.11
C GLU A 267 -5.54 -14.56 -20.13
N TYR A 268 -5.58 -15.36 -19.06
CA TYR A 268 -4.69 -16.51 -18.86
C TYR A 268 -5.41 -17.77 -18.33
N GLU A 269 -6.74 -17.83 -18.51
CA GLU A 269 -7.54 -19.06 -18.49
C GLU A 269 -7.34 -19.84 -19.80
#